data_AF-A0A7M2ZJT0-F1
#
_entry.id   AF-A0A7M2ZJT0-F1
#
_cell.length_a   1.000
_cell.length_b   1.000
_cell.length_c   1.000
_cell.angle_alpha   90.00
_cell.angle_beta   90.00
_cell.angle_gamma   90.00
#
_symmetry.space_group_name_H-M   'P 1'
#
loop_
_entity.id
_entity.type
_entity.pdbx_description
1 polymer ?
#
loop_
_entity_poly.entity_id
_entity_poly.type
_entity_poly.pdbx_seq_one_letter_code
_entity_poly.pdbx_strand_id
1 'polypeptide(L)'
;EENGIDHFHIIVDGRRLPVFPNQDLLEKRTTRQFRGTLFGSLLNLWLFDRRASAPDRGNHLAFALLQRDEDPHQRLWPLVMETCPLPLLQHWREPVMEVLTQHQMLTALPGTIGNVCAWRLALRVDVLEPTLGELIRESILTTDAQAQA
;
A
#
# COMPACT_ATOMS: atom_id res chain seq x y z
N GLU A 1 18.55 26.14 -6.83
CA GLU A 1 18.99 25.57 -5.54
C GLU A 1 19.92 24.41 -5.87
N GLU A 2 21.21 24.51 -5.53
CA GLU A 2 22.29 23.68 -6.12
C GLU A 2 22.77 22.52 -5.23
N ASN A 3 22.09 22.25 -4.10
CA ASN A 3 22.56 21.30 -3.08
C ASN A 3 21.52 20.22 -2.69
N GLY A 4 20.66 19.82 -3.63
CA GLY A 4 19.68 18.74 -3.41
C GLY A 4 20.34 17.35 -3.38
N ILE A 5 19.65 16.36 -2.79
CA ILE A 5 20.03 14.95 -2.91
C ILE A 5 19.29 14.37 -4.13
N ASP A 6 20.01 14.17 -5.23
CA ASP A 6 19.42 13.60 -6.46
C ASP A 6 19.38 12.07 -6.44
N HIS A 7 20.29 11.46 -5.67
CA HIS A 7 20.36 10.03 -5.47
C HIS A 7 21.07 9.72 -4.16
N PHE A 8 20.77 8.57 -3.58
CA PHE A 8 21.45 8.08 -2.38
C PHE A 8 21.65 6.57 -2.49
N HIS A 9 22.40 5.99 -1.55
CA HIS A 9 22.55 4.55 -1.48
C HIS A 9 21.99 4.03 -0.17
N ILE A 10 21.21 2.95 -0.24
CA ILE A 10 20.79 2.20 0.94
C ILE A 10 21.81 1.06 1.13
N ILE A 11 22.31 0.91 2.35
CA ILE A 11 23.17 -0.20 2.74
C ILE A 11 22.32 -1.23 3.46
N VAL A 12 22.10 -2.39 2.82
CA VAL A 12 21.38 -3.54 3.40
C VAL A 12 22.25 -4.77 3.25
N ASP A 13 22.52 -5.47 4.36
CA ASP A 13 23.34 -6.69 4.40
C ASP A 13 24.69 -6.57 3.67
N GLY A 14 25.36 -5.42 3.83
CA GLY A 14 26.63 -5.11 3.18
C GLY A 14 26.56 -4.79 1.69
N ARG A 15 25.36 -4.83 1.09
CA ARG A 15 25.12 -4.43 -0.30
C ARG A 15 24.74 -2.96 -0.38
N ARG A 16 25.27 -2.27 -1.39
CA ARG A 16 25.02 -0.85 -1.63
C ARG A 16 24.04 -0.69 -2.80
N LEU A 17 22.80 -0.38 -2.49
CA LEU A 17 21.71 -0.25 -3.47
C LEU A 17 21.52 1.22 -3.84
N PRO A 18 21.74 1.64 -5.10
CA PRO A 18 21.47 3.02 -5.51
C PRO A 18 19.96 3.28 -5.56
N VAL A 19 19.55 4.45 -5.08
CA VAL A 19 18.16 4.91 -5.08
C VAL A 19 18.10 6.26 -5.77
N PHE A 20 17.24 6.34 -6.78
CA PHE A 20 16.95 7.54 -7.55
C PHE A 20 15.50 7.94 -7.25
N PRO A 21 15.25 8.79 -6.23
CA PRO A 21 13.91 9.17 -5.85
C PRO A 21 13.24 10.00 -6.95
N ASN A 22 11.98 9.67 -7.28
CA ASN A 22 11.15 10.57 -8.07
C ASN A 22 10.58 11.66 -7.14
N GLN A 23 11.20 12.84 -7.16
CA GLN A 23 10.86 13.96 -6.28
C GLN A 23 9.40 14.40 -6.43
N ASP A 24 8.85 14.31 -7.65
CA ASP A 24 7.46 14.68 -7.91
C ASP A 24 6.48 13.76 -7.18
N LEU A 25 6.85 12.53 -6.85
CA LEU A 25 5.98 11.59 -6.16
C LEU A 25 6.19 11.57 -4.65
N LEU A 26 7.19 12.29 -4.13
CA LEU A 26 7.49 12.29 -2.70
C LEU A 26 6.70 13.36 -1.94
N GLU A 27 6.19 12.96 -0.78
CA GLU A 27 5.68 13.85 0.25
C GLU A 27 6.67 13.92 1.41
N LYS A 28 6.76 15.09 2.03
CA LYS A 28 7.63 15.38 3.17
C LYS A 28 6.80 15.64 4.41
N ARG A 29 7.08 14.93 5.50
CA ARG A 29 6.58 15.25 6.83
C ARG A 29 7.72 15.41 7.82
N THR A 30 7.63 16.43 8.67
CA THR A 30 8.62 16.67 9.72
C THR A 30 7.95 16.64 11.08
N THR A 31 8.63 16.05 12.06
CA THR A 31 8.13 15.98 13.44
C THR A 31 9.25 16.36 14.39
N ARG A 32 8.98 17.31 15.29
CA ARG A 32 9.86 17.64 16.42
C ARG A 32 9.30 16.97 17.65
N GLN A 33 9.85 15.83 18.03
CA GLN A 33 9.22 15.00 19.05
C GLN A 33 9.91 15.04 20.41
N PHE A 34 11.15 15.51 20.52
CA PHE A 34 11.87 15.48 21.80
C PHE A 34 12.68 16.76 22.08
N ARG A 35 12.28 17.50 23.12
CA ARG A 35 13.12 18.50 23.78
C ARG A 35 13.91 17.80 24.89
N GLY A 36 15.18 18.17 25.09
CA GLY A 36 16.00 17.65 26.19
C GLY A 36 16.66 16.29 25.96
N THR A 37 16.86 15.85 24.70
CA THR A 37 17.72 14.69 24.44
C THR A 37 19.19 15.07 24.63
N LEU A 38 20.07 14.07 24.82
CA LEU A 38 21.53 14.26 24.87
C LEU A 38 22.09 14.95 23.61
N PHE A 39 21.36 14.90 22.49
CA PHE A 39 21.72 15.51 21.21
C PHE A 39 20.99 16.83 20.94
N GLY A 40 20.28 17.39 21.93
CA GLY A 40 19.45 18.59 21.77
C GLY A 40 18.06 18.27 21.17
N SER A 41 17.52 19.17 20.35
CA SER A 41 16.23 18.97 19.69
C SER A 41 16.40 18.11 18.46
N LEU A 42 15.84 16.89 18.47
CA LEU A 42 15.80 16.02 17.30
C LEU A 42 14.64 16.41 16.37
N LEU A 43 14.93 16.46 15.07
CA LEU A 43 13.95 16.63 14.00
C LEU A 43 13.90 15.33 13.19
N ASN A 44 12.75 14.67 13.18
CA ASN A 44 12.51 13.53 12.31
C ASN A 44 11.99 14.02 10.96
N LEU A 45 12.60 13.53 9.88
CA LEU A 45 12.16 13.76 8.50
C LEU A 45 11.66 12.45 7.91
N TRP A 46 10.43 12.47 7.41
CA TRP A 46 9.82 11.38 6.66
C TRP A 46 9.68 11.80 5.21
N LEU A 47 10.22 10.98 4.32
CA LEU A 47 10.04 11.06 2.88
C LEU A 47 9.36 9.77 2.43
N PHE A 48 8.22 9.88 1.76
CA PHE A 48 7.46 8.72 1.32
C PHE A 48 6.70 9.04 0.04
N ASP A 49 6.34 8.00 -0.72
CA ASP A 49 5.50 8.15 -1.90
C ASP A 49 4.11 8.67 -1.48
N ARG A 50 3.62 9.74 -2.12
CA ARG A 50 2.31 10.34 -1.83
C ARG A 50 1.17 9.32 -1.83
N ARG A 51 1.29 8.25 -2.62
CA ARG A 51 0.31 7.16 -2.74
C ARG A 51 0.24 6.25 -1.51
N ALA A 52 1.19 6.40 -0.59
CA ALA A 52 1.14 5.79 0.74
C ALA A 52 0.29 6.60 1.73
N SER A 53 -0.08 7.84 1.40
CA SER A 53 -1.01 8.66 2.20
C SER A 53 -2.42 8.72 1.62
N ALA A 54 -2.55 8.77 0.29
CA ALA A 54 -3.85 8.76 -0.38
C ALA A 54 -3.77 7.92 -1.68
N PRO A 55 -4.71 7.02 -1.95
CA PRO A 55 -4.72 6.25 -3.19
C PRO A 55 -4.73 7.11 -4.45
N ASP A 56 -4.00 6.68 -5.47
CA ASP A 56 -4.15 7.18 -6.83
C ASP A 56 -5.36 6.49 -7.47
N ARG A 57 -6.53 7.08 -7.30
CA ARG A 57 -7.79 6.54 -7.84
C ARG A 57 -7.84 6.53 -9.37
N GLY A 58 -7.08 7.41 -10.03
CA GLY A 58 -7.03 7.49 -11.49
C GLY A 58 -6.24 6.34 -12.12
N ASN A 59 -5.18 5.89 -11.45
CA ASN A 59 -4.35 4.76 -11.87
C ASN A 59 -4.61 3.47 -11.08
N HIS A 60 -5.60 3.48 -10.19
CA HIS A 60 -5.98 2.38 -9.29
C HIS A 60 -4.80 1.79 -8.51
N LEU A 61 -3.96 2.68 -7.98
CA LEU A 61 -2.68 2.34 -7.35
C LEU A 61 -2.60 2.92 -5.94
N ALA A 62 -2.14 2.14 -4.98
CA ALA A 62 -1.90 2.59 -3.61
C ALA A 62 -0.76 1.81 -2.95
N PHE A 63 -0.18 2.41 -1.91
CA PHE A 63 0.77 1.75 -1.03
C PHE A 63 0.27 1.75 0.41
N ALA A 64 0.66 0.74 1.18
CA ALA A 64 0.40 0.67 2.60
C ALA A 64 1.59 0.10 3.36
N LEU A 65 1.73 0.51 4.61
CA LEU A 65 2.71 -0.01 5.55
C LEU A 65 1.96 -0.73 6.67
N LEU A 66 2.28 -2.00 6.89
CA LEU A 66 1.74 -2.85 7.94
C LEU A 66 2.88 -3.32 8.84
N GLN A 67 2.58 -3.68 10.07
CA GLN A 67 3.47 -4.49 10.88
C GLN A 67 3.46 -5.94 10.38
N ARG A 68 4.55 -6.70 10.59
CA ARG A 68 4.69 -8.05 10.02
C ARG A 68 3.69 -9.07 10.59
N ASP A 69 3.19 -8.81 11.79
CA ASP A 69 2.25 -9.65 12.53
C ASP A 69 0.78 -9.33 12.23
N GLU A 70 0.51 -8.26 11.46
CA GLU A 70 -0.84 -7.92 11.03
C GLU A 70 -1.31 -8.79 9.85
N ASP A 71 -2.58 -9.19 9.85
CA ASP A 71 -3.21 -9.85 8.70
C ASP A 71 -3.42 -8.84 7.55
N PRO A 72 -2.74 -9.03 6.40
CA PRO A 72 -2.86 -8.12 5.26
C PRO A 72 -4.28 -8.12 4.68
N HIS A 73 -5.00 -9.24 4.67
CA HIS A 73 -6.34 -9.30 4.10
C HIS A 73 -7.32 -8.41 4.86
N GLN A 74 -7.29 -8.49 6.20
CA GLN A 74 -8.10 -7.64 7.05
C GLN A 74 -7.67 -6.16 6.98
N ARG A 75 -6.37 -5.87 7.07
CA ARG A 75 -5.87 -4.49 7.18
C ARG A 75 -5.92 -3.71 5.88
N LEU A 76 -5.77 -4.37 4.73
CA LEU A 76 -5.74 -3.72 3.41
C LEU A 76 -7.11 -3.61 2.76
N TRP A 77 -8.14 -4.28 3.30
CA TRP A 77 -9.49 -4.22 2.74
C TRP A 77 -10.06 -2.79 2.59
N PRO A 78 -9.95 -1.88 3.58
CA PRO A 78 -10.40 -0.50 3.39
C PRO A 78 -9.69 0.22 2.25
N LEU A 79 -8.39 -0.04 2.06
CA LEU A 79 -7.60 0.54 0.97
C LEU A 79 -8.08 0.00 -0.39
N VAL A 80 -8.42 -1.28 -0.46
CA VAL A 80 -9.02 -1.90 -1.66
C VAL A 80 -10.35 -1.27 -1.98
N MET A 81 -11.26 -1.11 -1.00
CA MET A 81 -12.55 -0.45 -1.20
C MET A 81 -12.40 1.01 -1.66
N GLU A 82 -11.41 1.74 -1.15
CA GLU A 82 -11.18 3.13 -1.53
C GLU A 82 -10.56 3.28 -2.93
N THR A 83 -9.72 2.33 -3.35
CA THR A 83 -8.95 2.41 -4.60
C THR A 83 -9.70 1.77 -5.78
N CYS A 84 -10.54 0.77 -5.52
CA CYS A 84 -11.26 0.03 -6.54
C CYS A 84 -12.40 0.86 -7.15
N PRO A 85 -12.50 0.97 -8.48
CA PRO A 85 -13.62 1.67 -9.12
C PRO A 85 -14.92 0.84 -9.15
N LEU A 86 -14.84 -0.46 -8.87
CA LEU A 86 -16.00 -1.37 -8.87
C LEU A 86 -16.70 -1.34 -7.50
N PRO A 87 -18.03 -1.46 -7.45
CA PRO A 87 -18.78 -1.46 -6.19
C PRO A 87 -18.58 -2.79 -5.43
N LEU A 88 -17.58 -2.83 -4.56
CA LEU A 88 -17.30 -4.00 -3.73
C LEU A 88 -18.20 -4.01 -2.47
N LEU A 89 -18.72 -5.18 -2.13
CA LEU A 89 -19.48 -5.39 -0.89
C LEU A 89 -18.59 -5.88 0.24
N GLN A 90 -18.94 -5.53 1.48
CA GLN A 90 -18.10 -5.83 2.65
C GLN A 90 -17.88 -7.34 2.86
N HIS A 91 -18.88 -8.18 2.56
CA HIS A 91 -18.77 -9.63 2.68
C HIS A 91 -17.96 -10.28 1.56
N TRP A 92 -17.64 -9.55 0.48
CA TRP A 92 -16.78 -10.03 -0.60
C TRP A 92 -15.29 -10.00 -0.26
N ARG A 93 -14.93 -9.54 0.95
CA ARG A 93 -13.52 -9.34 1.34
C ARG A 93 -12.64 -10.53 1.01
N GLU A 94 -12.92 -11.73 1.55
CA GLU A 94 -12.00 -12.85 1.36
C GLU A 94 -11.85 -13.27 -0.10
N PRO A 95 -12.94 -13.55 -0.86
CA PRO A 95 -12.79 -13.93 -2.26
C PRO A 95 -12.09 -12.86 -3.11
N VAL A 96 -12.37 -11.58 -2.86
CA VAL A 96 -11.71 -10.48 -3.58
C VAL A 96 -10.23 -10.40 -3.22
N MET A 97 -9.86 -10.47 -1.94
CA MET A 97 -8.46 -10.41 -1.52
C MET A 97 -7.64 -11.60 -2.07
N GLU A 98 -8.25 -12.79 -2.16
CA GLU A 98 -7.66 -13.95 -2.83
C GLU A 98 -7.40 -13.69 -4.31
N VAL A 99 -8.39 -13.20 -5.06
CA VAL A 99 -8.25 -12.84 -6.48
C VAL A 99 -7.13 -11.81 -6.67
N LEU A 100 -7.11 -10.76 -5.84
CA LEU A 100 -6.09 -9.71 -5.93
C LEU A 100 -4.67 -10.26 -5.70
N THR A 101 -4.51 -11.19 -4.76
CA THR A 101 -3.22 -11.83 -4.47
C THR A 101 -2.81 -12.79 -5.59
N GLN A 102 -3.72 -13.64 -6.06
CA GLN A 102 -3.49 -14.59 -7.16
C GLN A 102 -3.06 -13.87 -8.45
N HIS A 103 -3.73 -12.75 -8.77
CA HIS A 103 -3.42 -11.94 -9.94
C HIS A 103 -2.30 -10.91 -9.72
N GLN A 104 -1.56 -10.97 -8.61
CA GLN A 104 -0.45 -10.06 -8.29
C GLN A 104 -0.85 -8.57 -8.30
N MET A 105 -2.12 -8.28 -8.06
CA MET A 105 -2.63 -6.91 -7.87
C MET A 105 -2.39 -6.42 -6.45
N LEU A 106 -2.35 -7.33 -5.47
CA LEU A 106 -1.95 -7.06 -4.10
C LEU A 106 -0.64 -7.78 -3.80
N THR A 107 0.44 -7.03 -3.59
CA THR A 107 1.80 -7.60 -3.50
C THR A 107 2.58 -7.00 -2.35
N ALA A 108 3.24 -7.84 -1.56
CA ALA A 108 4.24 -7.38 -0.60
C ALA A 108 5.49 -6.91 -1.35
N LEU A 109 5.99 -5.72 -1.02
CA LEU A 109 7.21 -5.17 -1.59
C LEU A 109 8.44 -5.71 -0.85
N PRO A 110 9.50 -6.09 -1.58
CA PRO A 110 10.74 -6.54 -0.97
C PRO A 110 11.52 -5.36 -0.35
N GLY A 111 12.53 -5.68 0.46
CA GLY A 111 13.51 -4.70 0.94
C GLY A 111 13.05 -3.87 2.15
N THR A 112 12.07 -4.36 2.92
CA THR A 112 11.70 -3.70 4.17
C THR A 112 12.68 -4.01 5.29
N ILE A 113 13.01 -3.00 6.09
CA ILE A 113 13.91 -3.11 7.24
C ILE A 113 13.08 -3.03 8.52
N GLY A 114 13.34 -3.93 9.48
CA GLY A 114 12.62 -3.98 10.77
C GLY A 114 11.25 -4.66 10.68
N ASN A 115 10.37 -4.34 11.62
CA ASN A 115 9.06 -4.99 11.79
C ASN A 115 7.95 -4.40 10.87
N VAL A 116 8.31 -3.85 9.72
CA VAL A 116 7.34 -3.27 8.77
C VAL A 116 7.36 -4.05 7.46
N CYS A 117 6.18 -4.25 6.88
CA CYS A 117 5.93 -4.75 5.55
C CYS A 117 5.28 -3.64 4.72
N ALA A 118 5.81 -3.39 3.53
CA ALA A 118 5.21 -2.50 2.57
C ALA A 118 4.41 -3.34 1.58
N TRP A 119 3.20 -2.88 1.26
CA TRP A 119 2.30 -3.51 0.31
C TRP A 119 1.98 -2.54 -0.80
N ARG A 120 1.86 -3.08 -2.02
CA ARG A 120 1.41 -2.38 -3.21
C ARG A 120 0.10 -2.99 -3.67
N LEU A 121 -0.90 -2.12 -3.81
CA LEU A 121 -2.14 -2.39 -4.50
C LEU A 121 -2.07 -1.75 -5.88
N ALA A 122 -2.11 -2.55 -6.95
CA ALA A 122 -2.12 -2.09 -8.34
C ALA A 122 -3.21 -2.86 -9.09
N LEU A 123 -4.41 -2.28 -9.16
CA LEU A 123 -5.57 -2.96 -9.72
C LEU A 123 -5.50 -2.98 -11.25
N ARG A 124 -5.84 -4.15 -11.81
CA ARG A 124 -6.05 -4.34 -13.25
C ARG A 124 -7.53 -4.57 -13.47
N VAL A 125 -8.26 -3.49 -13.71
CA VAL A 125 -9.74 -3.50 -13.76
C VAL A 125 -10.24 -4.39 -14.90
N ASP A 126 -9.51 -4.41 -16.02
CA ASP A 126 -9.74 -5.27 -17.18
C ASP A 126 -9.69 -6.77 -16.86
N VAL A 127 -8.96 -7.17 -15.82
CA VAL A 127 -8.90 -8.55 -15.32
C VAL A 127 -9.87 -8.76 -14.16
N LEU A 128 -9.97 -7.78 -13.26
CA LEU A 128 -10.77 -7.88 -12.05
C LEU A 128 -12.26 -7.94 -12.36
N GLU A 129 -12.77 -7.05 -13.22
CA GLU A 129 -14.20 -6.98 -13.57
C GLU A 129 -14.76 -8.30 -14.12
N PRO A 130 -14.17 -8.93 -15.15
CA PRO A 130 -14.68 -10.22 -15.63
C PRO A 130 -14.55 -11.33 -14.59
N THR A 131 -13.48 -11.33 -13.79
CA THR A 131 -13.27 -12.34 -12.74
C THR A 131 -14.36 -12.25 -11.66
N LEU A 132 -14.67 -11.06 -11.17
CA LEU A 132 -15.78 -10.87 -10.23
C LEU A 132 -17.12 -11.25 -10.86
N GLY A 133 -17.31 -10.95 -12.15
CA GLY A 133 -18.49 -11.34 -12.90
C GLY A 133 -18.70 -12.87 -12.95
N GLU A 134 -17.64 -13.65 -13.13
CA GLU A 134 -17.71 -15.12 -13.06
C GLU A 134 -18.02 -15.60 -11.65
N LEU A 135 -17.37 -15.05 -10.62
CA LEU A 135 -17.64 -15.46 -9.23
C LEU A 135 -19.09 -15.18 -8.80
N ILE A 136 -19.72 -14.14 -9.35
CA ILE A 136 -21.15 -13.87 -9.16
C ILE A 136 -22.00 -14.94 -9.87
N ARG A 137 -21.66 -15.30 -11.12
CA ARG A 137 -22.35 -16.37 -11.86
C ARG A 137 -22.24 -17.74 -11.17
N GLU A 138 -21.10 -18.00 -10.54
CA GLU A 138 -20.84 -19.21 -9.75
C GLU A 138 -21.46 -19.17 -8.35
N SER A 139 -22.16 -18.08 -7.98
CA SER A 139 -22.75 -17.86 -6.66
C SER A 139 -21.74 -17.84 -5.49
N ILE A 140 -20.46 -17.65 -5.77
CA ILE A 140 -19.41 -17.42 -4.76
C ILE A 140 -19.55 -16.00 -4.19
N LEU A 141 -19.85 -15.04 -5.06
CA LEU A 141 -20.18 -13.66 -4.68
C LEU A 141 -21.69 -13.43 -4.81
N THR A 142 -22.30 -12.89 -3.76
CA THR A 142 -23.73 -12.57 -3.74
C THR A 142 -23.95 -11.07 -3.70
N THR A 143 -24.94 -10.55 -4.43
CA THR A 143 -25.27 -9.12 -4.46
C THR A 143 -26.17 -8.69 -3.30
N ASP A 144 -26.70 -9.63 -2.53
CA ASP A 144 -27.56 -9.34 -1.39
C ASP A 144 -26.75 -8.85 -0.20
N ALA A 145 -26.97 -7.59 0.19
CA ALA A 145 -26.36 -6.99 1.37
C ALA A 145 -26.86 -7.60 2.71
N GLN A 146 -27.84 -8.50 2.67
CA GLN A 146 -28.49 -9.10 3.84
C GLN A 146 -27.96 -10.48 4.24
N ALA A 147 -26.93 -11.01 3.59
CA ALA A 147 -26.34 -12.30 3.95
C ALA A 147 -25.42 -12.22 5.20
N GLN A 148 -25.90 -11.61 6.28
CA GLN A 148 -25.34 -11.72 7.62
C GLN A 148 -26.48 -11.72 8.64
N ALA A 149 -26.87 -12.93 9.06
CA ALA A 149 -27.34 -13.22 10.41
C ALA A 149 -26.28 -14.12 11.07
#